data_AF-A0A1M5KE03-F1
#
_entry.id   AF-A0A1M5KE03-F1
#
_cell.length_a   1.000
_cell.length_b   1.000
_cell.length_c   1.000
_cell.angle_alpha   90.00
_cell.angle_beta   90.00
_cell.angle_gamma   90.00
#
_symmetry.space_group_name_H-M   'P 1'
#
loop_
_entity.id
_entity.type
_entity.pdbx_description
1 polymer ?
#
loop_
_entity_poly.entity_id
_entity_poly.type
_entity_poly.pdbx_seq_one_letter_code
_entity_poly.pdbx_strand_id
1 'polypeptide(L)'
;MMLSYFHSRIQSQFYYYFLLRAAICLFVVLIMAGGHPGFAQTGAELPAGDIARQLLDEDVAEEERRTLAGEQADRAAEVLRALTRDLESGTDEEARRIPWIWRVSIKATGRNDAEQIRRLAEVGLPEMDEPLLNWQVVVLGGGIVNGLSREGHWPRPRIREILAGHPQLESRWQQAVERSYEVAEDPDLPYPWRYDALRLIAMDEGEQSIPELRSYLKRDLDYHLHMGAISGLSDIRSPKVPELLLSGWSHYNEQNRNLVLDGLLRTERRTRALLDAIEEGPLRADELGEEQLEQLKNHENPDLRKRAKQLLSI
;
A
#
# COMPACT_ATOMS: atom_id res chain seq x y z
N MET A 1 27.33 3.69 -5.49
CA MET A 1 26.84 5.07 -5.22
C MET A 1 25.31 5.15 -5.31
N MET A 2 24.67 4.52 -6.31
CA MET A 2 23.20 4.33 -6.39
C MET A 2 22.55 3.76 -5.12
N LEU A 3 23.06 2.64 -4.57
CA LEU A 3 22.52 1.99 -3.37
C LEU A 3 22.50 2.89 -2.11
N SER A 4 23.47 3.80 -1.97
CA SER A 4 23.57 4.71 -0.81
C SER A 4 22.58 5.89 -0.93
N TYR A 5 22.38 6.39 -2.16
CA TYR A 5 21.38 7.44 -2.44
C TYR A 5 19.95 6.91 -2.25
N PHE A 6 19.71 5.66 -2.64
CA PHE A 6 18.44 4.96 -2.48
C PHE A 6 18.14 4.66 -0.99
N HIS A 7 19.13 4.20 -0.22
CA HIS A 7 18.94 3.86 1.20
C HIS A 7 18.65 5.10 2.07
N SER A 8 19.31 6.24 1.81
CA SER A 8 19.17 7.46 2.62
C SER A 8 17.85 8.21 2.37
N ARG A 9 17.40 8.35 1.11
CA ARG A 9 16.12 9.02 0.80
C ARG A 9 14.90 8.17 1.15
N ILE A 10 14.98 6.84 0.99
CA ILE A 10 13.85 5.95 1.30
C ILE A 10 13.69 5.75 2.82
N GLN A 11 14.77 5.58 3.59
CA GLN A 11 14.67 5.48 5.06
C GLN A 11 14.06 6.73 5.70
N SER A 12 14.38 7.93 5.19
CA SER A 12 13.78 9.18 5.69
C SER A 12 12.28 9.30 5.34
N GLN A 13 11.86 8.80 4.18
CA GLN A 13 10.47 8.85 3.72
C GLN A 13 9.54 7.87 4.46
N PHE A 14 10.04 6.69 4.85
CA PHE A 14 9.26 5.73 5.65
C PHE A 14 9.19 6.09 7.14
N TYR A 15 10.23 6.73 7.70
CA TYR A 15 10.23 7.21 9.09
C TYR A 15 9.22 8.34 9.37
N TYR A 16 8.94 9.20 8.37
CA TYR A 16 8.01 10.33 8.53
C TYR A 16 6.51 9.93 8.52
N TYR A 17 6.18 8.72 8.07
CA TYR A 17 4.80 8.22 8.05
C TYR A 17 4.20 8.03 9.46
N PHE A 18 5.05 7.94 10.50
CA PHE A 18 4.62 7.81 11.89
C PHE A 18 4.29 9.16 12.56
N LEU A 19 4.91 10.26 12.14
CA LEU A 19 4.67 11.58 12.73
C LEU A 19 3.37 12.24 12.25
N LEU A 20 2.84 11.84 11.09
CA LEU A 20 1.63 12.45 10.54
C LEU A 20 0.33 11.95 11.20
N ARG A 21 0.33 10.79 11.86
CA ARG A 21 -0.83 10.30 12.64
C ARG A 21 -0.99 11.01 13.98
N ALA A 22 0.08 11.50 14.60
CA ALA A 22 0.02 12.27 15.85
C ALA A 22 -0.49 13.72 15.66
N ALA A 23 -0.37 14.29 14.46
CA ALA A 23 -0.78 15.68 14.20
C ALA A 23 -2.28 15.86 13.86
N ILE A 24 -2.97 14.80 13.47
CA ILE A 24 -4.39 14.86 13.03
C ILE A 24 -5.34 15.07 14.22
N CYS A 25 -4.96 14.70 15.44
CA CYS A 25 -5.77 14.97 16.64
C CYS A 25 -5.72 16.43 17.13
N LEU A 26 -4.78 17.25 16.68
CA LEU A 26 -4.65 18.64 17.15
C LEU A 26 -5.31 19.68 16.23
N PHE A 27 -5.68 19.31 15.00
CA PHE A 27 -6.23 20.26 14.01
C PHE A 27 -7.76 20.36 14.01
N VAL A 28 -8.46 19.39 14.61
CA VAL A 28 -9.94 19.34 14.63
C VAL A 28 -10.57 20.34 15.64
N VAL A 29 -9.78 20.94 16.53
CA VAL A 29 -10.30 21.87 17.57
C VAL A 29 -10.24 23.35 17.15
N LEU A 30 -9.56 23.71 16.05
CA LEU A 30 -9.36 25.13 15.66
C LEU A 30 -10.25 25.65 14.52
N ILE A 31 -11.09 24.81 13.91
CA ILE A 31 -12.03 25.22 12.84
C ILE A 31 -13.44 25.44 13.41
N MET A 32 -13.58 26.34 14.39
CA MET A 32 -14.89 26.73 14.95
C MET A 32 -15.02 28.25 15.19
N ALA A 33 -14.21 29.07 14.51
CA ALA A 33 -14.42 30.53 14.51
C ALA A 33 -13.71 31.21 13.33
N GLY A 34 -14.46 31.63 12.30
CA GLY A 34 -13.96 32.55 11.28
C GLY A 34 -14.59 32.30 9.91
N GLY A 35 -15.34 33.28 9.41
CA GLY A 35 -16.11 33.17 8.18
C GLY A 35 -15.27 32.93 6.92
N HIS A 36 -15.80 32.12 6.01
CA HIS A 36 -15.25 31.92 4.68
C HIS A 36 -15.40 33.19 3.83
N PRO A 37 -14.30 33.80 3.32
CA PRO A 37 -14.40 34.61 2.13
C PRO A 37 -14.56 33.68 0.92
N GLY A 38 -15.58 33.93 0.11
CA GLY A 38 -15.80 33.20 -1.14
C GLY A 38 -14.62 33.41 -2.08
N PHE A 39 -13.94 32.32 -2.45
CA PHE A 39 -12.97 32.35 -3.53
C PHE A 39 -13.69 32.09 -4.85
N ALA A 40 -13.62 33.08 -5.73
CA ALA A 40 -14.03 32.98 -7.11
C ALA A 40 -13.17 31.92 -7.83
N GLN A 41 -13.82 30.88 -8.34
CA GLN A 41 -13.22 29.93 -9.29
C GLN A 41 -13.11 30.58 -10.67
N THR A 42 -11.88 30.86 -11.10
CA THR A 42 -11.47 30.90 -12.52
C THR A 42 -9.95 31.06 -12.60
N GLY A 43 -9.22 29.97 -12.37
CA GLY A 43 -7.85 29.78 -12.86
C GLY A 43 -7.89 28.58 -13.80
N ALA A 44 -7.34 28.70 -15.00
CA ALA A 44 -7.30 27.56 -15.93
C ALA A 44 -6.55 26.39 -15.27
N GLU A 45 -7.16 25.21 -15.23
CA GLU A 45 -6.50 24.01 -14.70
C GLU A 45 -5.21 23.72 -15.49
N LEU A 46 -4.12 23.46 -14.77
CA LEU A 46 -2.83 23.16 -15.41
C LEU A 46 -2.92 21.89 -16.27
N PRO A 47 -2.34 21.86 -17.48
CA PRO A 47 -2.17 20.63 -18.26
C PRO A 47 -1.41 19.55 -17.49
N ALA A 48 -1.74 18.27 -17.71
CA ALA A 48 -1.09 17.16 -17.00
C ALA A 48 0.43 17.08 -17.23
N GLY A 49 0.90 17.50 -18.42
CA GLY A 49 2.32 17.62 -18.71
C GLY A 49 3.03 18.69 -17.87
N ASP A 50 2.33 19.76 -17.51
CA ASP A 50 2.88 20.87 -16.73
C ASP A 50 2.97 20.47 -15.25
N ILE A 51 1.95 19.75 -14.77
CA ILE A 51 1.96 19.11 -13.46
C ILE A 51 3.14 18.13 -13.35
N ALA A 52 3.28 17.22 -14.32
CA ALA A 52 4.39 16.25 -14.31
C ALA A 52 5.75 16.96 -14.30
N ARG A 53 5.93 18.04 -15.08
CA ARG A 53 7.15 18.86 -15.02
C ARG A 53 7.38 19.46 -13.63
N GLN A 54 6.37 20.04 -12.99
CA GLN A 54 6.49 20.60 -11.64
C GLN A 54 6.80 19.54 -10.58
N LEU A 55 6.21 18.34 -10.65
CA LEU A 55 6.53 17.24 -9.74
C LEU A 55 8.00 16.79 -9.88
N LEU A 56 8.55 16.89 -11.07
CA LEU A 56 9.93 16.52 -11.37
C LEU A 56 10.93 17.66 -11.21
N ASP A 57 10.46 18.86 -10.91
CA ASP A 57 11.30 20.05 -10.72
C ASP A 57 11.90 20.04 -9.31
N GLU A 58 13.23 19.90 -9.22
CA GLU A 58 13.92 19.87 -7.93
C GLU A 58 14.06 21.25 -7.29
N ASP A 59 13.85 22.33 -8.06
CA ASP A 59 13.84 23.70 -7.55
C ASP A 59 12.52 24.02 -6.82
N VAL A 60 11.46 23.22 -7.05
CA VAL A 60 10.20 23.29 -6.30
C VAL A 60 10.35 22.51 -4.99
N ALA A 61 9.93 23.14 -3.89
CA ALA A 61 9.98 22.54 -2.56
C ALA A 61 9.27 21.18 -2.54
N GLU A 62 9.85 20.17 -1.87
CA GLU A 62 9.29 18.82 -1.87
C GLU A 62 7.85 18.81 -1.33
N GLU A 63 7.55 19.59 -0.30
CA GLU A 63 6.20 19.65 0.29
C GLU A 63 5.17 20.24 -0.67
N GLU A 64 5.57 21.22 -1.47
CA GLU A 64 4.71 21.81 -2.51
C GLU A 64 4.42 20.77 -3.60
N ARG A 65 5.45 20.04 -4.05
CA ARG A 65 5.26 18.93 -4.99
C ARG A 65 4.40 17.80 -4.43
N ARG A 66 4.51 17.50 -3.13
CA ARG A 66 3.67 16.51 -2.44
C ARG A 66 2.22 16.94 -2.38
N THR A 67 1.98 18.21 -2.08
CA THR A 67 0.64 18.82 -2.12
C THR A 67 0.06 18.72 -3.51
N LEU A 68 0.83 19.18 -4.52
CA LEU A 68 0.45 19.11 -5.92
C LEU A 68 0.05 17.70 -6.34
N ALA A 69 0.87 16.69 -6.02
CA ALA A 69 0.58 15.28 -6.34
C ALA A 69 -0.73 14.78 -5.72
N GLY A 70 -1.04 15.21 -4.49
CA GLY A 70 -2.26 14.84 -3.78
C GLY A 70 -3.53 15.46 -4.38
N GLU A 71 -3.43 16.68 -4.91
CA GLU A 71 -4.55 17.40 -5.52
C GLU A 71 -4.98 16.83 -6.88
N GLN A 72 -4.13 16.01 -7.53
CA GLN A 72 -4.40 15.47 -8.86
C GLN A 72 -5.19 14.16 -8.87
N ALA A 73 -5.85 13.79 -7.77
CA ALA A 73 -6.52 12.50 -7.65
C ALA A 73 -7.55 12.23 -8.78
N ASP A 74 -8.26 13.27 -9.24
CA ASP A 74 -9.26 13.15 -10.33
C ASP A 74 -8.65 13.11 -11.75
N ARG A 75 -7.36 13.41 -11.86
CA ARG A 75 -6.59 13.48 -13.12
C ARG A 75 -5.35 12.59 -13.08
N ALA A 76 -5.34 11.62 -12.18
CA ALA A 76 -4.16 10.84 -11.86
C ALA A 76 -3.68 10.01 -13.04
N ALA A 77 -4.60 9.49 -13.86
CA ALA A 77 -4.25 8.76 -15.08
C ALA A 77 -3.59 9.66 -16.14
N GLU A 78 -4.03 10.90 -16.32
CA GLU A 78 -3.37 11.86 -17.21
C GLU A 78 -1.98 12.24 -16.73
N VAL A 79 -1.84 12.51 -15.43
CA VAL A 79 -0.55 12.86 -14.82
C VAL A 79 0.40 11.66 -14.87
N LEU A 80 -0.09 10.45 -14.60
CA LEU A 80 0.69 9.23 -14.71
C LEU A 80 1.21 9.01 -16.14
N ARG A 81 0.35 9.13 -17.17
CA ARG A 81 0.78 9.08 -18.58
C ARG A 81 1.85 10.12 -18.91
N ALA A 82 1.76 11.31 -18.31
CA ALA A 82 2.75 12.36 -18.51
C ALA A 82 4.08 12.05 -17.80
N LEU A 83 4.03 11.45 -16.61
CA LEU A 83 5.21 11.01 -15.87
C LEU A 83 5.93 9.82 -16.53
N THR A 84 5.24 9.01 -17.34
CA THR A 84 5.80 7.76 -17.91
C THR A 84 6.03 7.79 -19.43
N ARG A 85 5.69 8.88 -20.14
CA ARG A 85 5.70 8.97 -21.62
C ARG A 85 7.01 8.54 -22.30
N ASP A 86 8.13 8.80 -21.66
CA ASP A 86 9.50 8.63 -22.14
C ASP A 86 10.35 7.85 -21.12
N LEU A 87 9.70 7.11 -20.22
CA LEU A 87 10.36 6.45 -19.11
C LEU A 87 10.92 5.09 -19.52
N GLU A 88 12.24 5.00 -19.62
CA GLU A 88 12.95 3.74 -19.80
C GLU A 88 13.12 3.03 -18.44
N SER A 89 12.75 1.75 -18.38
CA SER A 89 12.84 0.97 -17.15
C SER A 89 14.29 0.60 -16.81
N GLY A 90 14.60 0.51 -15.51
CA GLY A 90 15.93 0.22 -14.99
C GLY A 90 16.89 1.43 -14.98
N THR A 91 16.41 2.63 -15.31
CA THR A 91 17.25 3.83 -15.38
C THR A 91 17.21 4.65 -14.08
N ASP A 92 18.23 5.51 -13.87
CA ASP A 92 18.23 6.50 -12.78
C ASP A 92 17.04 7.45 -12.87
N GLU A 93 16.56 7.73 -14.09
CA GLU A 93 15.38 8.57 -14.31
C GLU A 93 14.11 7.86 -13.86
N GLU A 94 13.95 6.55 -14.13
CA GLU A 94 12.86 5.76 -13.53
C GLU A 94 12.89 5.88 -12.01
N ALA A 95 14.04 5.63 -11.39
CA ALA A 95 14.23 5.74 -9.95
C ALA A 95 13.85 7.13 -9.39
N ARG A 96 14.15 8.21 -10.12
CA ARG A 96 13.79 9.58 -9.76
C ARG A 96 12.29 9.85 -9.83
N ARG A 97 11.58 9.24 -10.80
CA ARG A 97 10.13 9.42 -11.00
C ARG A 97 9.26 8.52 -10.11
N ILE A 98 9.78 7.37 -9.66
CA ILE A 98 9.04 6.38 -8.83
C ILE A 98 8.29 7.02 -7.64
N PRO A 99 8.90 7.88 -6.79
CA PRO A 99 8.17 8.45 -5.65
C PRO A 99 6.93 9.27 -6.06
N TRP A 100 6.97 9.94 -7.21
CA TRP A 100 5.86 10.74 -7.72
C TRP A 100 4.79 9.87 -8.37
N ILE A 101 5.19 8.87 -9.15
CA ILE A 101 4.31 7.84 -9.71
C ILE A 101 3.51 7.17 -8.60
N TRP A 102 4.19 6.75 -7.53
CA TRP A 102 3.56 6.15 -6.36
C TRP A 102 2.58 7.11 -5.67
N ARG A 103 3.00 8.35 -5.36
CA ARG A 103 2.15 9.34 -4.67
C ARG A 103 0.88 9.65 -5.43
N VAL A 104 0.98 9.88 -6.74
CA VAL A 104 -0.19 10.14 -7.60
C VAL A 104 -1.13 8.93 -7.59
N SER A 105 -0.59 7.72 -7.74
CA SER A 105 -1.38 6.49 -7.82
C SER A 105 -2.09 6.16 -6.49
N ILE A 106 -1.38 6.24 -5.36
CA ILE A 106 -1.93 5.91 -4.05
C ILE A 106 -2.97 6.93 -3.58
N LYS A 107 -2.78 8.23 -3.90
CA LYS A 107 -3.74 9.29 -3.53
C LYS A 107 -5.04 9.20 -4.30
N ALA A 108 -4.97 8.91 -5.59
CA ALA A 108 -6.15 8.66 -6.41
C ALA A 108 -6.92 7.42 -5.94
N THR A 109 -6.20 6.32 -5.67
CA THR A 109 -6.81 5.08 -5.18
C THR A 109 -7.47 5.27 -3.81
N GLY A 110 -6.91 6.12 -2.94
CA GLY A 110 -7.47 6.42 -1.61
C GLY A 110 -8.88 7.01 -1.63
N ARG A 111 -9.36 7.52 -2.77
CA ARG A 111 -10.75 7.99 -2.92
C ARG A 111 -11.74 6.86 -3.26
N ASN A 112 -11.23 5.67 -3.56
CA ASN A 112 -11.98 4.49 -4.01
C ASN A 112 -12.98 4.77 -5.16
N ASP A 113 -12.64 5.72 -6.02
CA ASP A 113 -13.42 6.00 -7.24
C ASP A 113 -13.12 4.94 -8.29
N ALA A 114 -14.15 4.19 -8.70
CA ALA A 114 -14.00 3.04 -9.60
C ALA A 114 -13.46 3.46 -10.97
N GLU A 115 -13.93 4.59 -11.51
CA GLU A 115 -13.51 5.05 -12.84
C GLU A 115 -12.05 5.53 -12.80
N GLN A 116 -11.66 6.28 -11.77
CA GLN A 116 -10.28 6.73 -11.63
C GLN A 116 -9.31 5.56 -11.42
N ILE A 117 -9.67 4.57 -10.61
CA ILE A 117 -8.84 3.37 -10.42
C ILE A 117 -8.74 2.56 -11.72
N ARG A 118 -9.85 2.39 -12.46
CA ARG A 118 -9.85 1.70 -13.77
C ARG A 118 -8.92 2.40 -14.76
N ARG A 119 -8.99 3.73 -14.86
CA ARG A 119 -8.11 4.53 -15.74
C ARG A 119 -6.65 4.46 -15.31
N LEU A 120 -6.36 4.40 -14.00
CA LEU A 120 -5.00 4.17 -13.51
C LEU A 120 -4.49 2.77 -13.87
N ALA A 121 -5.32 1.74 -13.70
CA ALA A 121 -4.98 0.38 -14.11
C ALA A 121 -4.70 0.32 -15.62
N GLU A 122 -5.53 0.95 -16.45
CA GLU A 122 -5.33 1.04 -17.90
C GLU A 122 -3.96 1.63 -18.28
N VAL A 123 -3.46 2.62 -17.52
CA VAL A 123 -2.11 3.19 -17.73
C VAL A 123 -1.01 2.28 -17.18
N GLY A 124 -1.22 1.69 -16.00
CA GLY A 124 -0.21 0.91 -15.30
C GLY A 124 -0.05 -0.52 -15.79
N LEU A 125 -1.02 -1.09 -16.50
CA LEU A 125 -0.95 -2.45 -16.99
C LEU A 125 0.02 -2.56 -18.19
N PRO A 126 0.84 -3.62 -18.29
CA PRO A 126 1.57 -3.92 -19.51
C PRO A 126 0.59 -4.27 -20.64
N GLU A 127 0.99 -4.05 -21.89
CA GLU A 127 0.28 -4.63 -23.02
C GLU A 127 0.41 -6.17 -22.98
N MET A 128 -0.46 -6.87 -23.71
CA MET A 128 -0.40 -8.33 -23.75
C MET A 128 0.97 -8.80 -24.26
N ASP A 129 1.50 -9.86 -23.64
CA ASP A 129 2.80 -10.48 -23.92
C ASP A 129 4.05 -9.61 -23.63
N GLU A 130 3.88 -8.35 -23.24
CA GLU A 130 4.98 -7.48 -22.79
C GLU A 130 5.39 -7.77 -21.34
N PRO A 131 6.67 -7.53 -20.97
CA PRO A 131 7.14 -7.70 -19.60
C PRO A 131 6.49 -6.67 -18.67
N LEU A 132 6.40 -7.02 -17.38
CA LEU A 132 5.99 -6.10 -16.34
C LEU A 132 7.17 -5.21 -15.91
N LEU A 133 7.08 -3.92 -16.21
CA LEU A 133 8.14 -2.95 -15.90
C LEU A 133 8.10 -2.50 -14.44
N ASN A 134 9.23 -2.03 -13.90
CA ASN A 134 9.34 -1.65 -12.48
C ASN A 134 8.33 -0.58 -12.07
N TRP A 135 8.17 0.49 -12.86
CA TRP A 135 7.19 1.54 -12.56
C TRP A 135 5.74 1.03 -12.59
N GLN A 136 5.44 0.01 -13.40
CA GLN A 136 4.11 -0.60 -13.47
C GLN A 136 3.79 -1.36 -12.18
N VAL A 137 4.77 -2.10 -11.65
CA VAL A 137 4.65 -2.76 -10.34
C VAL A 137 4.33 -1.75 -9.23
N VAL A 138 4.97 -0.58 -9.27
CA VAL A 138 4.71 0.51 -8.31
C VAL A 138 3.29 1.06 -8.44
N VAL A 139 2.77 1.23 -9.65
CA VAL A 139 1.38 1.67 -9.87
C VAL A 139 0.40 0.61 -9.37
N LEU A 140 0.56 -0.64 -9.79
CA LEU A 140 -0.40 -1.72 -9.54
C LEU A 140 -0.35 -2.20 -8.08
N GLY A 141 0.82 -2.61 -7.60
CA GLY A 141 1.02 -3.11 -6.23
C GLY A 141 1.09 -2.00 -5.19
N GLY A 142 1.97 -1.02 -5.42
CA GLY A 142 2.25 0.07 -4.48
C GLY A 142 1.18 1.16 -4.43
N GLY A 143 0.50 1.41 -5.55
CA GLY A 143 -0.55 2.40 -5.71
C GLY A 143 -1.96 1.84 -5.52
N ILE A 144 -2.38 0.94 -6.41
CA ILE A 144 -3.77 0.43 -6.45
C ILE A 144 -4.04 -0.59 -5.34
N VAL A 145 -3.26 -1.67 -5.25
CA VAL A 145 -3.49 -2.71 -4.24
C VAL A 145 -3.32 -2.12 -2.85
N ASN A 146 -2.17 -1.52 -2.56
CA ASN A 146 -1.89 -0.89 -1.28
C ASN A 146 -2.89 0.23 -0.93
N GLY A 147 -3.25 1.10 -1.90
CA GLY A 147 -4.24 2.16 -1.69
C GLY A 147 -5.58 1.59 -1.22
N LEU A 148 -6.09 0.56 -1.88
CA LEU A 148 -7.32 -0.12 -1.47
C LEU A 148 -7.21 -0.76 -0.09
N SER A 149 -6.09 -1.44 0.23
CA SER A 149 -5.88 -2.07 1.53
C SER A 149 -5.90 -1.05 2.67
N ARG A 150 -5.30 0.12 2.45
CA ARG A 150 -5.19 1.22 3.43
C ARG A 150 -6.52 1.88 3.73
N GLU A 151 -7.42 1.94 2.75
CA GLU A 151 -8.79 2.42 2.94
C GLU A 151 -9.73 1.32 3.49
N GLY A 152 -9.18 0.21 3.96
CA GLY A 152 -9.94 -0.88 4.58
C GLY A 152 -10.68 -1.79 3.59
N HIS A 153 -10.47 -1.61 2.29
CA HIS A 153 -11.05 -2.49 1.27
C HIS A 153 -10.27 -3.79 1.15
N TRP A 154 -10.92 -4.79 0.55
CA TRP A 154 -10.28 -6.03 0.13
C TRP A 154 -9.91 -5.87 -1.33
N PRO A 155 -8.61 -5.74 -1.68
CA PRO A 155 -8.21 -5.30 -3.01
C PRO A 155 -8.70 -6.23 -4.12
N ARG A 156 -8.49 -7.55 -4.00
CA ARG A 156 -8.87 -8.52 -5.05
C ARG A 156 -10.34 -8.42 -5.49
N PRO A 157 -11.35 -8.54 -4.59
CA PRO A 157 -12.75 -8.41 -5.02
C PRO A 157 -13.09 -7.02 -5.54
N ARG A 158 -12.47 -5.96 -4.99
CA ARG A 158 -12.72 -4.58 -5.44
C ARG A 158 -12.15 -4.32 -6.83
N ILE A 159 -10.94 -4.78 -7.11
CA ILE A 159 -10.32 -4.67 -8.43
C ILE A 159 -11.12 -5.47 -9.46
N ARG A 160 -11.56 -6.68 -9.12
CA ARG A 160 -12.44 -7.48 -9.99
C ARG A 160 -13.74 -6.75 -10.32
N GLU A 161 -14.36 -6.09 -9.34
CA GLU A 161 -15.55 -5.27 -9.56
C GLU A 161 -15.26 -4.09 -10.50
N ILE A 162 -14.13 -3.40 -10.32
CA ILE A 162 -13.73 -2.24 -11.11
C ILE A 162 -13.42 -2.61 -12.57
N LEU A 163 -12.80 -3.77 -12.79
CA LEU A 163 -12.43 -4.24 -14.13
C LEU A 163 -13.56 -5.00 -14.83
N ALA A 164 -14.65 -5.32 -14.13
CA ALA A 164 -15.77 -6.07 -14.68
C ALA A 164 -16.33 -5.41 -15.94
N GLY A 165 -16.47 -6.19 -17.01
CA GLY A 165 -16.95 -5.69 -18.31
C GLY A 165 -15.86 -5.11 -19.22
N HIS A 166 -14.58 -5.16 -18.78
CA HIS A 166 -13.42 -4.77 -19.57
C HIS A 166 -12.48 -5.98 -19.78
N PRO A 167 -12.83 -6.96 -20.63
CA PRO A 167 -12.11 -8.24 -20.72
C PRO A 167 -10.64 -8.10 -21.11
N GLN A 168 -10.28 -7.06 -21.87
CA GLN A 168 -8.88 -6.78 -22.19
C GLN A 168 -8.08 -6.32 -20.95
N LEU A 169 -8.69 -5.49 -20.09
CA LEU A 169 -8.05 -5.07 -18.84
C LEU A 169 -7.98 -6.21 -17.83
N GLU A 170 -9.00 -7.05 -17.76
CA GLU A 170 -8.99 -8.27 -16.92
C GLU A 170 -7.84 -9.21 -17.34
N SER A 171 -7.67 -9.42 -18.65
CA SER A 171 -6.60 -10.28 -19.18
C SER A 171 -5.21 -9.71 -18.90
N ARG A 172 -5.01 -8.40 -19.13
CA ARG A 172 -3.75 -7.70 -18.83
C ARG A 172 -3.45 -7.69 -17.33
N TRP A 173 -4.48 -7.55 -16.48
CA TRP A 173 -4.33 -7.63 -15.03
C TRP A 173 -3.84 -9.01 -14.60
N GLN A 174 -4.45 -10.08 -15.14
CA GLN A 174 -4.02 -11.44 -14.84
C GLN A 174 -2.57 -11.68 -15.29
N GLN A 175 -2.18 -11.24 -16.49
CA GLN A 175 -0.79 -11.29 -16.93
C GLN A 175 0.14 -10.52 -15.97
N ALA A 176 -0.24 -9.33 -15.53
CA ALA A 176 0.57 -8.56 -14.58
C ALA A 176 0.74 -9.30 -13.24
N VAL A 177 -0.28 -9.99 -12.75
CA VAL A 177 -0.19 -10.86 -11.58
C VAL A 177 0.78 -12.02 -11.83
N GLU A 178 0.68 -12.72 -12.96
CA GLU A 178 1.58 -13.83 -13.32
C GLU A 178 3.04 -13.36 -13.43
N ARG A 179 3.28 -12.23 -14.10
CA ARG A 179 4.63 -11.63 -14.23
C ARG A 179 5.20 -11.12 -12.91
N SER A 180 4.36 -10.82 -11.92
CA SER A 180 4.84 -10.32 -10.62
C SER A 180 5.60 -11.38 -9.82
N TYR A 181 5.39 -12.67 -10.10
CA TYR A 181 6.21 -13.75 -9.54
C TYR A 181 7.67 -13.64 -10.00
N GLU A 182 7.91 -13.44 -11.30
CA GLU A 182 9.25 -13.26 -11.87
C GLU A 182 9.96 -12.05 -11.23
N VAL A 183 9.23 -10.93 -11.07
CA VAL A 183 9.77 -9.72 -10.43
C VAL A 183 10.14 -9.97 -8.96
N ALA A 184 9.30 -10.67 -8.19
CA ALA A 184 9.58 -10.93 -6.79
C ALA A 184 10.79 -11.87 -6.57
N GLU A 185 11.00 -12.81 -7.47
CA GLU A 185 12.09 -13.80 -7.41
C GLU A 185 13.44 -13.24 -7.85
N ASP A 186 13.45 -12.25 -8.75
CA ASP A 186 14.68 -11.67 -9.29
C ASP A 186 15.56 -11.03 -8.19
N PRO A 187 16.74 -11.58 -7.88
CA PRO A 187 17.63 -11.05 -6.85
C PRO A 187 18.35 -9.76 -7.26
N ASP A 188 18.42 -9.45 -8.57
CA ASP A 188 19.09 -8.27 -9.09
C ASP A 188 18.20 -7.03 -9.04
N LEU A 189 16.89 -7.20 -8.83
CA LEU A 189 15.96 -6.10 -8.61
C LEU A 189 16.03 -5.56 -7.17
N PRO A 190 16.14 -4.24 -6.98
CA PRO A 190 15.91 -3.54 -5.73
C PRO A 190 14.65 -3.98 -4.98
N TYR A 191 14.76 -4.04 -3.65
CA TYR A 191 13.70 -4.49 -2.77
C TYR A 191 12.35 -3.75 -2.93
N PRO A 192 12.24 -2.44 -3.27
CA PRO A 192 10.92 -1.80 -3.39
C PRO A 192 10.06 -2.39 -4.50
N TRP A 193 10.67 -2.78 -5.63
CA TRP A 193 9.94 -3.37 -6.75
C TRP A 193 9.49 -4.78 -6.40
N ARG A 194 10.36 -5.57 -5.79
CA ARG A 194 10.04 -6.90 -5.29
C ARG A 194 8.95 -6.86 -4.21
N TYR A 195 9.01 -5.86 -3.33
CA TYR A 195 7.99 -5.61 -2.31
C TYR A 195 6.60 -5.34 -2.91
N ASP A 196 6.51 -4.44 -3.90
CA ASP A 196 5.24 -4.12 -4.55
C ASP A 196 4.74 -5.29 -5.41
N ALA A 197 5.65 -6.10 -5.98
CA ALA A 197 5.31 -7.33 -6.68
C ALA A 197 4.64 -8.36 -5.75
N LEU A 198 5.15 -8.55 -4.53
CA LEU A 198 4.51 -9.42 -3.53
C LEU A 198 3.07 -9.01 -3.20
N ARG A 199 2.76 -7.70 -3.21
CA ARG A 199 1.38 -7.22 -3.06
C ARG A 199 0.51 -7.60 -4.26
N LEU A 200 1.08 -7.53 -5.47
CA LEU A 200 0.37 -7.90 -6.70
C LEU A 200 0.12 -9.41 -6.80
N ILE A 201 1.10 -10.25 -6.39
CA ILE A 201 0.95 -11.72 -6.28
C ILE A 201 -0.26 -12.09 -5.42
N ALA A 202 -0.56 -11.35 -4.36
CA ALA A 202 -1.72 -11.62 -3.51
C ALA A 202 -3.08 -11.49 -4.24
N MET A 203 -3.11 -10.86 -5.41
CA MET A 203 -4.30 -10.68 -6.23
C MET A 203 -4.64 -11.89 -7.09
N ASP A 204 -3.75 -12.90 -7.12
CA ASP A 204 -3.98 -14.18 -7.77
C ASP A 204 -5.22 -14.91 -7.21
N GLU A 205 -5.72 -15.88 -7.96
CA GLU A 205 -6.99 -16.53 -7.67
C GLU A 205 -6.91 -17.43 -6.43
N GLY A 206 -7.98 -17.38 -5.62
CA GLY A 206 -8.15 -18.26 -4.45
C GLY A 206 -7.03 -18.12 -3.41
N GLU A 207 -6.31 -19.22 -3.18
CA GLU A 207 -5.19 -19.32 -2.23
C GLU A 207 -3.86 -19.66 -2.96
N GLN A 208 -3.80 -19.51 -4.29
CA GLN A 208 -2.66 -19.97 -5.10
C GLN A 208 -1.34 -19.25 -4.75
N SER A 209 -1.42 -17.98 -4.37
CA SER A 209 -0.29 -17.16 -3.96
C SER A 209 0.21 -17.42 -2.54
N ILE A 210 -0.53 -18.15 -1.71
CA ILE A 210 -0.17 -18.35 -0.28
C ILE A 210 1.18 -19.05 -0.12
N PRO A 211 1.49 -20.17 -0.83
CA PRO A 211 2.79 -20.83 -0.72
C PRO A 211 3.95 -19.89 -1.06
N GLU A 212 3.77 -19.03 -2.06
CA GLU A 212 4.79 -18.06 -2.47
C GLU A 212 5.00 -16.99 -1.41
N LEU A 213 3.94 -16.31 -0.98
CA LEU A 213 4.05 -15.27 0.06
C LEU A 213 4.61 -15.84 1.38
N ARG A 214 4.28 -17.09 1.72
CA ARG A 214 4.86 -17.78 2.88
C ARG A 214 6.38 -17.96 2.74
N SER A 215 6.88 -18.18 1.53
CA SER A 215 8.31 -18.36 1.25
C SER A 215 9.12 -17.13 1.73
N TYR A 216 8.50 -15.95 1.64
CA TYR A 216 9.06 -14.66 2.03
C TYR A 216 8.92 -14.31 3.53
N LEU A 217 8.40 -15.20 4.39
CA LEU A 217 8.31 -14.96 5.84
C LEU A 217 9.51 -15.51 6.64
N LYS A 218 10.48 -16.14 5.96
CA LYS A 218 11.65 -16.82 6.57
C LYS A 218 12.60 -15.83 7.26
N ARG A 219 13.27 -16.28 8.33
CA ARG A 219 14.08 -15.50 9.29
C ARG A 219 15.25 -14.68 8.72
N ASP A 220 15.71 -14.99 7.51
CA ASP A 220 16.94 -14.43 6.93
C ASP A 220 16.71 -13.62 5.64
N LEU A 221 15.46 -13.24 5.36
CA LEU A 221 15.13 -12.38 4.22
C LEU A 221 15.09 -10.91 4.63
N ASP A 222 15.28 -10.04 3.63
CA ASP A 222 15.20 -8.59 3.82
C ASP A 222 13.83 -8.19 4.42
N TYR A 223 13.84 -7.25 5.37
CA TYR A 223 12.63 -6.88 6.11
C TYR A 223 11.57 -6.24 5.20
N HIS A 224 11.94 -5.65 4.05
CA HIS A 224 10.97 -5.16 3.09
C HIS A 224 10.29 -6.32 2.36
N LEU A 225 10.98 -7.42 2.09
CA LEU A 225 10.34 -8.60 1.51
C LEU A 225 9.34 -9.22 2.49
N HIS A 226 9.68 -9.27 3.79
CA HIS A 226 8.70 -9.61 4.84
C HIS A 226 7.49 -8.68 4.80
N MET A 227 7.72 -7.38 4.70
CA MET A 227 6.66 -6.36 4.65
C MET A 227 5.69 -6.60 3.49
N GLY A 228 6.21 -6.95 2.31
CA GLY A 228 5.42 -7.20 1.11
C GLY A 228 4.57 -8.45 1.26
N ALA A 229 5.18 -9.52 1.76
CA ALA A 229 4.50 -10.79 2.02
C ALA A 229 3.42 -10.68 3.10
N ILE A 230 3.70 -10.01 4.22
CA ILE A 230 2.75 -9.75 5.30
C ILE A 230 1.57 -8.93 4.77
N SER A 231 1.85 -7.90 3.96
CA SER A 231 0.82 -7.06 3.37
C SER A 231 -0.06 -7.85 2.38
N GLY A 232 0.56 -8.61 1.48
CA GLY A 232 -0.15 -9.48 0.55
C GLY A 232 -1.02 -10.52 1.26
N LEU A 233 -0.49 -11.25 2.24
CA LEU A 233 -1.26 -12.21 3.03
C LEU A 233 -2.42 -11.54 3.78
N SER A 234 -2.21 -10.32 4.29
CA SER A 234 -3.25 -9.55 4.97
C SER A 234 -4.45 -9.25 4.06
N ASP A 235 -4.24 -9.17 2.75
CA ASP A 235 -5.26 -8.93 1.73
C ASP A 235 -5.95 -10.21 1.20
N ILE A 236 -5.48 -11.40 1.60
CA ILE A 236 -6.08 -12.69 1.20
C ILE A 236 -7.11 -13.17 2.23
N ARG A 237 -8.36 -13.40 1.79
CA ARG A 237 -9.41 -13.98 2.63
C ARG A 237 -9.25 -15.51 2.78
N SER A 238 -8.35 -15.96 3.64
CA SER A 238 -8.11 -17.38 3.93
C SER A 238 -8.04 -17.67 5.45
N PRO A 239 -8.57 -18.82 5.92
CA PRO A 239 -8.38 -19.26 7.32
C PRO A 239 -6.93 -19.51 7.71
N LYS A 240 -6.03 -19.72 6.73
CA LYS A 240 -4.61 -20.02 6.99
C LYS A 240 -3.80 -18.78 7.36
N VAL A 241 -4.28 -17.60 6.97
CA VAL A 241 -3.51 -16.34 7.08
C VAL A 241 -3.08 -16.02 8.52
N PRO A 242 -3.92 -16.15 9.56
CA PRO A 242 -3.48 -15.84 10.93
C PRO A 242 -2.22 -16.59 11.38
N GLU A 243 -2.21 -17.90 11.20
CA GLU A 243 -1.07 -18.74 11.56
C GLU A 243 0.18 -18.36 10.76
N LEU A 244 0.02 -18.10 9.46
CA LEU A 244 1.13 -17.66 8.61
C LEU A 244 1.69 -16.32 9.05
N LEU A 245 0.83 -15.33 9.33
CA LEU A 245 1.27 -14.02 9.81
C LEU A 245 2.01 -14.14 11.15
N LEU A 246 1.55 -15.00 12.07
CA LEU A 246 2.22 -15.22 13.35
C LEU A 246 3.52 -16.04 13.25
N SER A 247 3.70 -16.83 12.19
CA SER A 247 4.84 -17.76 12.06
C SER A 247 6.22 -17.10 12.08
N GLY A 248 6.31 -15.81 11.71
CA GLY A 248 7.56 -15.05 11.75
C GLY A 248 7.69 -14.05 12.90
N TRP A 249 6.74 -14.04 13.85
CA TRP A 249 6.66 -13.04 14.92
C TRP A 249 7.99 -12.78 15.64
N SER A 250 8.71 -13.85 15.97
CA SER A 250 9.96 -13.79 16.74
C SER A 250 11.11 -13.05 16.04
N HIS A 251 11.07 -12.90 14.71
CA HIS A 251 12.14 -12.28 13.92
C HIS A 251 11.68 -11.09 13.08
N TYR A 252 10.39 -10.76 13.07
CA TYR A 252 9.93 -9.51 12.49
C TYR A 252 10.43 -8.30 13.28
N ASN A 253 10.78 -7.24 12.56
CA ASN A 253 11.00 -5.92 13.15
C ASN A 253 9.66 -5.31 13.61
N GLU A 254 9.73 -4.19 14.32
CA GLU A 254 8.57 -3.49 14.86
C GLU A 254 7.52 -3.14 13.78
N GLN A 255 7.97 -2.62 12.64
CA GLN A 255 7.08 -2.24 11.54
C GLN A 255 6.30 -3.44 10.99
N ASN A 256 6.97 -4.58 10.77
CA ASN A 256 6.33 -5.79 10.27
C ASN A 256 5.41 -6.43 11.30
N ARG A 257 5.74 -6.34 12.61
CA ARG A 257 4.83 -6.74 13.68
C ARG A 257 3.54 -5.92 13.67
N ASN A 258 3.64 -4.60 13.51
CA ASN A 258 2.45 -3.74 13.40
C ASN A 258 1.57 -4.14 12.20
N LEU A 259 2.16 -4.42 11.04
CA LEU A 259 1.42 -4.90 9.87
C LEU A 259 0.76 -6.27 10.11
N VAL A 260 1.42 -7.18 10.82
CA VAL A 260 0.84 -8.47 11.23
C VAL A 260 -0.38 -8.24 12.12
N LEU A 261 -0.25 -7.39 13.14
CA LEU A 261 -1.33 -7.10 14.06
C LEU A 261 -2.52 -6.44 13.34
N ASP A 262 -2.27 -5.45 12.48
CA ASP A 262 -3.30 -4.81 11.66
C ASP A 262 -3.99 -5.85 10.76
N GLY A 263 -3.21 -6.72 10.12
CA GLY A 263 -3.72 -7.83 9.32
C GLY A 263 -4.61 -8.80 10.11
N LEU A 264 -4.25 -9.07 11.38
CA LEU A 264 -5.03 -9.91 12.29
C LEU A 264 -6.31 -9.22 12.79
N LEU A 265 -6.35 -7.89 12.87
CA LEU A 265 -7.53 -7.13 13.30
C LEU A 265 -8.56 -6.92 12.18
N ARG A 266 -8.23 -7.19 10.91
CA ARG A 266 -9.12 -6.96 9.75
C ARG A 266 -10.47 -7.71 9.80
N THR A 267 -10.59 -8.80 10.56
CA THR A 267 -11.85 -9.56 10.65
C THR A 267 -11.98 -10.22 12.01
N GLU A 268 -13.21 -10.45 12.47
CA GLU A 268 -13.46 -11.14 13.74
C GLU A 268 -12.74 -12.48 13.88
N ARG A 269 -12.69 -13.30 12.82
CA ARG A 269 -12.03 -14.61 12.86
C ARG A 269 -10.52 -14.45 13.09
N ARG A 270 -9.90 -13.46 12.44
CA ARG A 270 -8.47 -13.20 12.62
C ARG A 270 -8.20 -12.57 14.00
N THR A 271 -9.10 -11.72 14.50
CA THR A 271 -9.05 -11.17 15.85
C THR A 271 -9.14 -12.28 16.90
N ARG A 272 -9.97 -13.30 16.70
CA ARG A 272 -10.01 -14.48 17.58
C ARG A 272 -8.65 -15.16 17.64
N ALA A 273 -8.03 -15.41 16.48
CA ALA A 273 -6.71 -16.03 16.41
C ALA A 273 -5.61 -15.19 17.09
N LEU A 274 -5.68 -13.86 17.01
CA LEU A 274 -4.79 -12.97 17.78
C LEU A 274 -4.97 -13.16 19.29
N LEU A 275 -6.21 -13.16 19.78
CA LEU A 275 -6.51 -13.37 21.20
C LEU A 275 -6.14 -14.78 21.67
N ASP A 276 -6.31 -15.80 20.80
CA ASP A 276 -5.85 -17.18 21.06
C ASP A 276 -4.32 -17.20 21.23
N ALA A 277 -3.58 -16.55 20.33
CA ALA A 277 -2.11 -16.47 20.42
C ALA A 277 -1.61 -15.71 21.67
N ILE A 278 -2.41 -14.80 22.21
CA ILE A 278 -2.12 -14.11 23.48
C ILE A 278 -2.37 -15.02 24.67
N GLU A 279 -3.52 -15.70 24.68
CA GLU A 279 -3.92 -16.60 25.77
C GLU A 279 -3.01 -17.83 25.85
N GLU A 280 -2.60 -18.39 24.70
CA GLU A 280 -1.75 -19.57 24.63
C GLU A 280 -0.25 -19.25 24.84
N GLY A 281 0.15 -17.98 24.73
CA GLY A 281 1.50 -17.49 25.02
C GLY A 281 2.49 -17.29 23.86
N PRO A 282 2.24 -17.65 22.57
CA PRO A 282 3.12 -17.27 21.47
C PRO A 282 3.31 -15.76 21.27
N LEU A 283 2.36 -14.94 21.70
CA LEU A 283 2.39 -13.47 21.61
C LEU A 283 2.10 -12.88 22.98
N ARG A 284 2.92 -11.94 23.47
CA ARG A 284 2.66 -11.31 24.77
C ARG A 284 1.76 -10.09 24.61
N ALA A 285 0.90 -9.86 25.61
CA ALA A 285 0.01 -8.71 25.63
C ALA A 285 0.74 -7.35 25.53
N ASP A 286 1.95 -7.24 26.09
CA ASP A 286 2.76 -6.03 26.06
C ASP A 286 3.50 -5.80 24.73
N GLU A 287 3.38 -6.73 23.78
CA GLU A 287 3.84 -6.55 22.39
C GLU A 287 2.78 -5.91 21.48
N LEU A 288 1.56 -5.65 22.00
CA LEU A 288 0.54 -4.88 21.30
C LEU A 288 0.82 -3.37 21.40
N GLY A 289 0.72 -2.66 20.28
CA GLY A 289 0.77 -1.21 20.24
C GLY A 289 -0.51 -0.55 20.76
N GLU A 290 -0.43 0.74 21.09
CA GLU A 290 -1.55 1.55 21.60
C GLU A 290 -2.76 1.55 20.65
N GLU A 291 -2.52 1.65 19.35
CA GLU A 291 -3.59 1.64 18.34
C GLU A 291 -4.34 0.30 18.32
N GLN A 292 -3.63 -0.82 18.41
CA GLN A 292 -4.24 -2.15 18.43
C GLN A 292 -5.00 -2.40 19.74
N LEU A 293 -4.48 -1.93 20.88
CA LEU A 293 -5.19 -1.99 22.16
C LEU A 293 -6.51 -1.22 22.08
N GLU A 294 -6.50 -0.01 21.52
CA GLU A 294 -7.71 0.81 21.40
C GLU A 294 -8.72 0.17 20.43
N GLN A 295 -8.26 -0.41 19.31
CA GLN A 295 -9.13 -1.18 18.40
C GLN A 295 -9.78 -2.38 19.10
N LEU A 296 -9.03 -3.15 19.89
CA LEU A 296 -9.55 -4.30 20.63
C LEU A 296 -10.53 -3.88 21.74
N LYS A 297 -10.23 -2.78 22.44
CA LYS A 297 -11.09 -2.20 23.49
C LYS A 297 -12.42 -1.71 22.96
N ASN A 298 -12.44 -1.20 21.73
CA ASN A 298 -13.62 -0.67 21.05
C ASN A 298 -14.17 -1.61 19.96
N HIS A 299 -13.69 -2.86 19.91
CA HIS A 299 -14.06 -3.80 18.85
C HIS A 299 -15.59 -3.94 18.77
N GLU A 300 -16.16 -3.92 17.56
CA GLU A 300 -17.62 -3.90 17.35
C GLU A 300 -18.30 -5.13 17.97
N ASN A 301 -17.74 -6.32 17.74
CA ASN A 301 -18.19 -7.56 18.36
C ASN A 301 -18.03 -7.54 19.90
N PRO A 302 -19.13 -7.62 20.67
CA PRO A 302 -19.10 -7.53 22.13
C PRO A 302 -18.35 -8.68 22.82
N ASP A 303 -18.33 -9.88 22.22
CA ASP A 303 -17.64 -11.04 22.81
C ASP A 303 -16.12 -10.88 22.67
N LEU A 304 -15.65 -10.43 21.49
CA LEU A 304 -14.23 -10.15 21.27
C LEU A 304 -13.75 -9.00 22.14
N ARG A 305 -14.55 -7.94 22.26
CA ARG A 305 -14.27 -6.82 23.14
C ARG A 305 -14.15 -7.26 24.61
N LYS A 306 -15.09 -8.07 25.10
CA LYS A 306 -15.05 -8.60 26.47
C LYS A 306 -13.81 -9.47 26.70
N ARG A 307 -13.50 -10.37 25.76
CA ARG A 307 -12.33 -11.26 25.85
C ARG A 307 -11.02 -10.47 25.84
N ALA A 308 -10.90 -9.47 24.97
CA ALA A 308 -9.73 -8.59 24.92
C ALA A 308 -9.52 -7.86 26.26
N LYS A 309 -10.57 -7.28 26.84
CA LYS A 309 -10.48 -6.62 28.16
C LYS A 309 -10.00 -7.55 29.27
N GLN A 310 -10.44 -8.80 29.24
CA GLN A 310 -10.01 -9.81 30.22
C GLN A 310 -8.54 -10.21 30.05
N LEU A 311 -8.11 -10.50 28.82
CA LEU A 311 -6.73 -10.94 28.54
C LEU A 311 -5.71 -9.80 28.68
N LEU A 312 -6.10 -8.57 28.35
CA LEU A 312 -5.20 -7.43 28.27
C LEU A 312 -5.29 -6.49 29.47
N SER A 313 -6.27 -6.69 30.36
CA SER A 313 -6.52 -5.82 31.52
C SER A 313 -6.78 -4.35 31.13
N ILE A 314 -7.54 -4.12 30.07
CA ILE A 314 -7.90 -2.79 29.50
C ILE A 314 -9.40 -2.47 29.58
#